data_AF-A0A7W0FBU7-F1
#
_entry.id   AF-A0A7W0FBU7-F1
#
_cell.length_a   1.000
_cell.length_b   1.000
_cell.length_c   1.000
_cell.angle_alpha   90.00
_cell.angle_beta   90.00
_cell.angle_gamma   90.00
#
_symmetry.space_group_name_H-M   'P 1'
#
loop_
_entity.id
_entity.type
_entity.pdbx_description
1 polymer ?
#
loop_
_entity_poly.entity_id
_entity_poly.type
_entity_poly.pdbx_seq_one_letter_code
_entity_poly.pdbx_strand_id
1 'polypeptide(L)'
;HKKKAVIPIVLTIISVALSDWTANTFKHLVERIRPCHTLEGFRLLVGCTNSFSMPSNHAANSFAIILALSYMSGKWVRWMALTVAMLVGFSRVYIGVHYPSDVIVGALTGIAVSILVIKFYEWASVRYKSKPYNTALLISLLGLSLFRIYYITHGIIDLSPDEAHYWEWARRLDLSYYSKGPMIAYLIAFGTAIFGDNVFGIRIMAVVSSALSSIFLYLLGKKLFDERTGLAAAVLMQIIPLYSAYGVLFTIDSPFIFFWVLSLYLFYSAVGQQDRIQDTGCRMQDKKNRASCIMHRASPLWYWLLLGISIGFGLLTKYTMAFFYICALLFLLASKQHRRILLTKEPYISLALSLIIFSPVIIWNAAHDWVTLRHTAGQAHISGQWSVISDQWLKNFSEFLGSQIGVITPILFGMMFYAVFKLKT
;
A
#
# COMPACT_ATOMS: atom_id res chain seq x y z
N HIS A 1 -22.25 24.52 13.71
CA HIS A 1 -22.09 25.46 12.58
C HIS A 1 -20.69 25.44 11.96
N LYS A 2 -19.58 25.59 12.70
CA LYS A 2 -18.20 25.60 12.13
C LYS A 2 -17.83 24.39 11.25
N LYS A 3 -18.18 23.16 11.67
CA LYS A 3 -17.89 21.93 10.89
C LYS A 3 -18.61 21.85 9.53
N LYS A 4 -19.74 22.54 9.34
CA LYS A 4 -20.49 22.56 8.06
C LYS A 4 -19.89 23.55 7.04
N ALA A 5 -19.16 24.56 7.50
CA ALA A 5 -18.53 25.57 6.64
C ALA A 5 -17.17 25.12 6.07
N VAL A 6 -16.46 24.25 6.79
CA VAL A 6 -15.13 23.76 6.35
C VAL A 6 -15.22 22.84 5.12
N ILE A 7 -16.27 22.01 5.04
CA ILE A 7 -16.45 21.06 3.93
C ILE A 7 -16.50 21.75 2.55
N PRO A 8 -17.36 22.75 2.30
CA PRO A 8 -17.40 23.39 0.99
C PRO A 8 -16.09 24.11 0.66
N ILE A 9 -15.37 24.64 1.65
CA ILE A 9 -14.04 25.25 1.45
C ILE A 9 -13.04 24.19 0.97
N VAL A 10 -12.98 23.04 1.64
CA VAL A 10 -12.09 21.94 1.26
C VAL A 10 -12.44 21.41 -0.15
N LEU A 11 -13.72 21.20 -0.44
CA LEU A 11 -14.17 20.78 -1.77
C LEU A 11 -13.81 21.81 -2.84
N THR A 12 -13.86 23.10 -2.51
CA THR A 12 -13.48 24.19 -3.42
C THR A 12 -11.99 24.15 -3.73
N ILE A 13 -11.14 24.02 -2.70
CA ILE A 13 -9.68 23.93 -2.87
C ILE A 13 -9.32 22.73 -3.76
N ILE A 14 -9.90 21.56 -3.46
CA ILE A 14 -9.66 20.33 -4.24
C ILE A 14 -10.16 20.49 -5.68
N SER A 15 -11.36 21.05 -5.88
CA SER A 15 -11.94 21.25 -7.21
C SER A 15 -11.10 22.21 -8.06
N VAL A 16 -10.56 23.28 -7.46
CA VAL A 16 -9.66 24.22 -8.16
C VAL A 16 -8.35 23.55 -8.54
N ALA A 17 -7.70 22.86 -7.60
CA ALA A 17 -6.43 22.20 -7.87
C ALA A 17 -6.56 21.16 -9.00
N LEU A 18 -7.62 20.33 -8.96
CA LEU A 18 -7.88 19.34 -10.00
C LEU A 18 -8.31 19.98 -11.32
N SER A 19 -9.11 21.04 -11.28
CA SER A 19 -9.54 21.78 -12.47
C SER A 19 -8.34 22.39 -13.20
N ASP A 20 -7.44 23.04 -12.46
CA ASP A 20 -6.25 23.66 -13.04
C ASP A 20 -5.30 22.62 -13.62
N TRP A 21 -5.05 21.53 -12.90
CA TRP A 21 -4.24 20.41 -13.40
C TRP A 21 -4.83 19.78 -14.67
N THR A 22 -6.15 19.53 -14.68
CA THR A 22 -6.84 18.95 -15.84
C THR A 22 -6.79 19.90 -17.04
N ALA A 23 -7.05 21.20 -16.82
CA ALA A 23 -7.01 22.22 -17.85
C ALA A 23 -5.60 22.39 -18.46
N ASN A 24 -4.55 22.37 -17.63
CA ASN A 24 -3.17 22.45 -18.11
C ASN A 24 -2.77 21.20 -18.88
N THR A 25 -3.17 20.01 -18.42
CA THR A 25 -2.90 18.77 -19.15
C THR A 25 -3.60 18.77 -20.51
N PHE A 26 -4.85 19.23 -20.57
CA PHE A 26 -5.63 19.29 -21.82
C PHE A 26 -5.06 20.27 -22.84
N LYS A 27 -4.40 21.35 -22.39
CA LYS A 27 -3.72 22.30 -23.28
C LYS A 27 -2.61 21.65 -24.10
N HIS A 28 -1.85 20.72 -23.52
CA HIS A 28 -0.80 19.99 -24.22
C HIS A 28 -1.36 18.92 -25.18
N LEU A 29 -2.66 18.62 -25.11
CA LEU A 29 -3.31 17.69 -26.04
C LEU A 29 -3.90 18.42 -27.27
N VAL A 30 -4.42 19.64 -27.08
CA VAL A 30 -5.09 20.40 -28.15
C VAL A 30 -4.15 21.38 -28.84
N GLU A 31 -3.18 21.93 -28.11
CA GLU A 31 -2.14 22.84 -28.62
C GLU A 31 -2.67 24.06 -29.39
N ARG A 32 -3.88 24.53 -29.05
CA ARG A 32 -4.51 25.66 -29.74
C ARG A 32 -3.77 26.98 -29.47
N ILE A 33 -3.40 27.66 -30.54
CA ILE A 33 -2.77 28.99 -30.49
C ILE A 33 -3.80 30.04 -30.03
N ARG A 34 -3.36 30.99 -29.20
CA ARG A 34 -4.21 32.08 -28.68
C ARG A 34 -4.61 33.05 -29.79
N PRO A 35 -5.82 33.67 -29.70
CA PRO A 35 -6.26 34.68 -30.66
C PRO A 35 -5.25 35.81 -30.86
N CYS A 36 -4.51 36.14 -29.80
CA CYS A 36 -3.56 37.23 -29.78
C CYS A 36 -2.32 37.07 -30.67
N HIS A 37 -2.01 35.83 -31.08
CA HIS A 37 -0.85 35.52 -31.93
C HIS A 37 -1.25 35.31 -33.39
N THR A 38 -2.55 35.23 -33.68
CA THR A 38 -3.06 34.82 -35.01
C THR A 38 -3.95 35.87 -35.68
N LEU A 39 -4.65 36.69 -34.91
CA LEU A 39 -5.56 37.70 -35.44
C LEU A 39 -4.85 39.06 -35.43
N GLU A 40 -4.91 39.81 -36.52
CA GLU A 40 -4.46 41.20 -36.55
C GLU A 40 -5.66 42.14 -36.34
N GLY A 41 -5.47 43.27 -35.65
CA GLY A 41 -6.51 44.31 -35.51
C GLY A 41 -7.53 44.15 -34.37
N PHE A 42 -7.33 43.24 -33.41
CA PHE A 42 -8.18 43.12 -32.22
C PHE A 42 -7.62 43.91 -31.01
N ARG A 43 -8.50 44.38 -30.13
CA ARG A 43 -8.13 45.19 -28.94
C ARG A 43 -7.54 44.30 -27.84
N LEU A 44 -6.22 44.14 -27.83
CA LEU A 44 -5.51 43.47 -26.73
C LEU A 44 -5.36 44.44 -25.55
N LEU A 45 -6.00 44.12 -24.42
CA LEU A 45 -5.96 44.98 -23.22
C LEU A 45 -4.84 44.60 -22.23
N VAL A 46 -4.23 43.43 -22.38
CA VAL A 46 -3.18 42.88 -21.49
C VAL A 46 -2.17 42.07 -22.33
N GLY A 47 -0.89 42.05 -21.93
CA GLY A 47 0.16 41.29 -22.63
C GLY A 47 -0.17 39.81 -22.82
N CYS A 48 0.22 39.24 -23.97
CA CYS A 48 -0.09 37.86 -24.31
C CYS A 48 1.00 36.87 -23.89
N THR A 49 0.59 35.72 -23.36
CA THR A 49 1.50 34.64 -22.96
C THR A 49 1.75 33.65 -24.10
N ASN A 50 2.87 32.93 -24.08
CA ASN A 50 3.18 31.87 -25.05
C ASN A 50 2.54 30.50 -24.73
N SER A 51 1.63 30.42 -23.75
CA SER A 51 0.91 29.18 -23.43
C SER A 51 -0.30 28.97 -24.36
N PHE A 52 -0.75 27.73 -24.54
CA PHE A 52 -1.94 27.40 -25.33
C PHE A 52 -3.24 27.99 -24.76
N SER A 53 -4.22 28.20 -25.65
CA SER A 53 -5.45 28.94 -25.37
C SER A 53 -6.57 28.09 -24.78
N MET A 54 -6.65 26.81 -25.13
CA MET A 54 -7.80 25.94 -24.84
C MET A 54 -7.42 24.80 -23.90
N PRO A 55 -8.16 24.57 -22.81
CA PRO A 55 -9.23 25.39 -22.24
C PRO A 55 -8.71 26.62 -21.46
N SER A 56 -9.60 27.57 -21.17
CA SER A 56 -9.30 28.70 -20.29
C SER A 56 -9.28 28.27 -18.82
N ASN A 57 -8.10 28.29 -18.16
CA ASN A 57 -7.98 27.98 -16.73
C ASN A 57 -8.79 28.94 -15.84
N HIS A 58 -8.89 30.22 -16.23
CA HIS A 58 -9.66 31.19 -15.44
C HIS A 58 -11.14 30.80 -15.44
N ALA A 59 -11.67 30.43 -16.60
CA ALA A 59 -13.04 29.93 -16.70
C ALA A 59 -13.19 28.61 -15.93
N ALA A 60 -12.30 27.64 -16.14
CA ALA A 60 -12.36 26.34 -15.47
C ALA A 60 -12.35 26.47 -13.95
N ASN A 61 -11.40 27.23 -13.39
CA ASN A 61 -11.26 27.41 -11.95
C ASN A 61 -12.45 28.19 -11.37
N SER A 62 -12.95 29.24 -12.05
CA SER A 62 -14.13 29.98 -11.58
C SER A 62 -15.38 29.10 -11.51
N PHE A 63 -15.66 28.31 -12.55
CA PHE A 63 -16.82 27.41 -12.55
C PHE A 63 -16.66 26.25 -11.55
N ALA A 64 -15.44 25.75 -11.35
CA ALA A 64 -15.15 24.76 -10.31
C ALA A 64 -15.40 25.29 -8.89
N ILE A 65 -14.97 26.53 -8.61
CA ILE A 65 -15.19 27.21 -7.32
C ILE A 65 -16.68 27.32 -7.03
N ILE A 66 -17.44 27.81 -8.00
CA ILE A 66 -18.86 28.10 -7.81
C ILE A 66 -19.63 26.83 -7.53
N LEU A 67 -19.39 25.77 -8.29
CA LEU A 67 -20.13 24.54 -8.11
C LEU A 67 -19.81 23.89 -6.75
N ALA A 68 -18.55 23.89 -6.34
CA ALA A 68 -18.11 23.38 -5.04
C ALA A 68 -18.67 24.20 -3.86
N LEU A 69 -18.64 25.54 -3.94
CA LEU A 69 -19.23 26.41 -2.93
C LEU A 69 -20.76 26.30 -2.89
N SER A 70 -21.39 26.13 -4.04
CA SER A 70 -22.85 26.00 -4.18
C SER A 70 -23.41 24.71 -3.60
N TYR A 71 -22.56 23.70 -3.40
CA TYR A 71 -22.97 22.39 -2.90
C TYR A 71 -23.63 22.46 -1.51
N MET A 72 -23.18 23.36 -0.64
CA MET A 72 -23.69 23.49 0.73
C MET A 72 -24.14 24.92 1.09
N SER A 73 -24.24 25.81 0.11
CA SER A 73 -24.67 27.20 0.32
C SER A 73 -26.09 27.45 -0.21
N GLY A 74 -26.74 28.49 0.33
CA GLY A 74 -28.11 28.84 -0.04
C GLY A 74 -28.24 29.29 -1.51
N LYS A 75 -29.46 29.22 -2.05
CA LYS A 75 -29.77 29.59 -3.46
C LYS A 75 -29.20 30.96 -3.87
N TRP A 76 -29.18 31.93 -2.97
CA TRP A 76 -28.63 33.26 -3.20
C TRP A 76 -27.12 33.29 -3.48
N VAL A 77 -26.33 32.53 -2.71
CA VAL A 77 -24.87 32.45 -2.89
C VAL A 77 -24.54 31.83 -4.25
N ARG A 78 -25.29 30.80 -4.65
CA ARG A 78 -25.15 30.14 -5.95
C ARG A 78 -25.36 31.10 -7.12
N TRP A 79 -26.42 31.92 -7.08
CA TRP A 79 -26.70 32.88 -8.14
C TRP A 79 -25.63 33.97 -8.23
N MET A 80 -25.22 34.53 -7.10
CA MET A 80 -24.16 35.55 -7.06
C MET A 80 -22.84 34.99 -7.59
N ALA A 81 -22.48 33.78 -7.20
CA ALA A 81 -21.25 33.13 -7.62
C ALA A 81 -21.27 32.81 -9.13
N LEU A 82 -22.39 32.32 -9.67
CA LEU A 82 -22.58 32.11 -11.11
C LEU A 82 -22.37 33.39 -11.93
N THR A 83 -22.93 34.51 -11.48
CA THR A 83 -22.73 35.81 -12.13
C THR A 83 -21.25 36.17 -12.17
N VAL A 84 -20.51 35.95 -11.09
CA VAL A 84 -19.06 36.20 -11.05
C VAL A 84 -18.29 35.33 -12.05
N ALA A 85 -18.55 34.02 -12.18
CA ALA A 85 -17.86 33.24 -13.23
C ALA A 85 -18.21 33.69 -14.64
N MET A 86 -19.47 34.05 -14.89
CA MET A 86 -19.86 34.54 -16.21
C MET A 86 -19.11 35.83 -16.55
N LEU A 87 -18.97 36.74 -15.59
CA LEU A 87 -18.17 37.97 -15.75
C LEU A 87 -16.68 37.66 -15.95
N VAL A 88 -16.12 36.71 -15.18
CA VAL A 88 -14.72 36.28 -15.37
C VAL A 88 -14.53 35.67 -16.76
N GLY A 89 -15.41 34.77 -17.19
CA GLY A 89 -15.38 34.15 -18.51
C GLY A 89 -15.47 35.19 -19.63
N PHE A 90 -16.42 36.12 -19.53
CA PHE A 90 -16.58 37.22 -20.47
C PHE A 90 -15.33 38.10 -20.54
N SER A 91 -14.71 38.42 -19.39
CA SER A 91 -13.49 39.24 -19.35
C SER A 91 -12.34 38.64 -20.17
N ARG A 92 -12.23 37.31 -20.23
CA ARG A 92 -11.17 36.62 -20.99
C ARG A 92 -11.35 36.70 -22.51
N VAL A 93 -12.60 36.74 -22.97
CA VAL A 93 -12.92 36.98 -24.39
C VAL A 93 -12.74 38.47 -24.71
N TYR A 94 -13.23 39.35 -23.84
CA TYR A 94 -13.17 40.80 -24.03
C TYR A 94 -11.73 41.35 -24.09
N ILE A 95 -10.81 40.79 -23.30
CA ILE A 95 -9.38 41.15 -23.31
C ILE A 95 -8.64 40.59 -24.53
N GLY A 96 -9.26 39.68 -25.31
CA GLY A 96 -8.68 39.13 -26.54
C GLY A 96 -7.71 37.96 -26.34
N VAL A 97 -7.65 37.37 -25.13
CA VAL A 97 -6.68 36.32 -24.78
C VAL A 97 -7.18 34.89 -24.98
N HIS A 98 -8.49 34.71 -25.21
CA HIS A 98 -9.15 33.42 -25.41
C HIS A 98 -10.34 33.52 -26.37
N TYR A 99 -10.61 32.46 -27.13
CA TYR A 99 -11.82 32.35 -27.93
C TYR A 99 -13.05 32.07 -27.05
N PRO A 100 -14.29 32.38 -27.49
CA PRO A 100 -15.51 31.99 -26.77
C PRO A 100 -15.58 30.47 -26.50
N SER A 101 -15.15 29.65 -27.45
CA SER A 101 -15.06 28.19 -27.30
C SER A 101 -14.09 27.75 -26.19
N ASP A 102 -12.99 28.48 -25.98
CA ASP A 102 -12.00 28.16 -24.93
C ASP A 102 -12.61 28.39 -23.53
N VAL A 103 -13.49 29.38 -23.40
CA VAL A 103 -14.22 29.69 -22.17
C VAL A 103 -15.32 28.66 -21.91
N ILE A 104 -16.05 28.23 -22.95
CA ILE A 104 -17.08 27.19 -22.84
C ILE A 104 -16.46 25.86 -22.40
N VAL A 105 -15.38 25.42 -23.06
CA VAL A 105 -14.72 24.17 -22.69
C VAL A 105 -14.05 24.27 -21.32
N GLY A 106 -13.50 25.44 -20.96
CA GLY A 106 -13.05 25.71 -19.59
C GLY A 106 -14.18 25.55 -18.58
N ALA A 107 -15.33 26.19 -18.79
CA ALA A 107 -16.49 26.08 -17.91
C ALA A 107 -16.97 24.63 -17.75
N LEU A 108 -17.11 23.89 -18.86
CA LEU A 108 -17.49 22.48 -18.84
C LEU A 108 -16.49 21.61 -18.07
N THR A 109 -15.19 21.86 -18.24
CA THR A 109 -14.13 21.16 -17.51
C THR A 109 -14.25 21.41 -16.01
N GLY A 110 -14.36 22.67 -15.60
CA GLY A 110 -14.52 23.05 -14.19
C GLY A 110 -15.77 22.46 -13.54
N ILE A 111 -16.90 22.49 -14.25
CA ILE A 111 -18.16 21.86 -13.81
C ILE A 111 -17.98 20.35 -13.67
N ALA A 112 -17.46 19.67 -14.68
CA ALA A 112 -17.30 18.21 -14.66
C ALA A 112 -16.39 17.76 -13.50
N VAL A 113 -15.23 18.42 -13.33
CA VAL A 113 -14.31 18.14 -12.22
C VAL A 113 -14.99 18.35 -10.88
N SER A 114 -15.70 19.47 -10.68
CA SER A 114 -16.36 19.75 -9.40
C SER A 114 -17.52 18.78 -9.11
N ILE A 115 -18.30 18.35 -10.12
CA ILE A 115 -19.31 17.28 -9.96
C ILE A 115 -18.65 15.98 -9.49
N LEU A 116 -17.53 15.59 -10.09
CA LEU A 116 -16.81 14.37 -9.73
C LEU A 116 -16.30 14.46 -8.28
N VAL A 117 -15.72 15.59 -7.88
CA VAL A 117 -15.25 15.84 -6.50
C VAL A 117 -16.41 15.74 -5.50
N ILE A 118 -17.55 16.38 -5.80
CA ILE A 118 -18.73 16.34 -4.94
C ILE A 118 -19.31 14.92 -4.84
N LYS A 119 -19.51 14.23 -5.97
CA LYS A 119 -20.02 12.85 -5.98
C LYS A 119 -19.10 11.89 -5.24
N PHE A 120 -17.79 12.07 -5.40
CA PHE A 120 -16.80 11.30 -4.65
C PHE A 120 -16.92 11.58 -3.15
N TYR A 121 -17.05 12.84 -2.73
CA TYR A 121 -17.29 13.20 -1.34
C TYR A 121 -18.58 12.57 -0.79
N GLU A 122 -19.69 12.63 -1.52
CA GLU A 122 -20.96 12.02 -1.12
C GLU A 122 -20.83 10.51 -0.91
N TRP A 123 -20.29 9.82 -1.91
CA TRP A 123 -20.01 8.39 -1.85
C TRP A 123 -19.09 8.04 -0.68
N ALA A 124 -17.98 8.76 -0.52
CA ALA A 124 -17.02 8.56 0.56
C ALA A 124 -17.64 8.84 1.93
N SER A 125 -18.50 9.85 2.05
CA SER A 125 -19.17 10.22 3.30
C SER A 125 -20.18 9.15 3.75
N VAL A 126 -20.94 8.59 2.81
CA VAL A 126 -21.88 7.48 3.07
C VAL A 126 -21.08 6.24 3.48
N ARG A 127 -19.99 5.95 2.75
CA ARG A 127 -19.14 4.79 3.04
C ARG A 127 -18.47 4.92 4.41
N TYR A 128 -17.96 6.10 4.75
CA TYR A 128 -17.35 6.39 6.05
C TYR A 128 -18.36 6.24 7.20
N LYS A 129 -19.60 6.70 7.03
CA LYS A 129 -20.66 6.45 8.02
C LYS A 129 -20.94 4.97 8.25
N SER A 130 -20.90 4.16 7.18
CA SER A 130 -21.16 2.71 7.27
C SER A 130 -19.98 1.89 7.83
N LYS A 131 -18.74 2.21 7.43
CA LYS A 131 -17.51 1.49 7.82
C LYS A 131 -16.36 2.49 7.97
N PRO A 132 -16.28 3.22 9.10
CA PRO A 132 -15.34 4.33 9.26
C PRO A 132 -13.88 3.86 9.19
N TYR A 133 -13.54 2.76 9.86
CA TYR A 133 -12.16 2.26 9.93
C TYR A 133 -11.65 1.75 8.58
N ASN A 134 -12.44 0.95 7.85
CA ASN A 134 -12.07 0.51 6.50
C ASN A 134 -11.85 1.70 5.56
N THR A 135 -12.75 2.69 5.64
CA THR A 135 -12.68 3.87 4.77
C THR A 135 -11.45 4.71 5.12
N ALA A 136 -11.16 4.91 6.41
CA ALA A 136 -9.96 5.59 6.87
C ALA A 136 -8.67 4.89 6.41
N LEU A 137 -8.61 3.55 6.49
CA LEU A 137 -7.48 2.76 5.98
C LEU A 137 -7.30 2.96 4.48
N LEU A 138 -8.36 2.83 3.68
CA LEU A 138 -8.26 2.95 2.23
C LEU A 138 -7.82 4.35 1.81
N ILE A 139 -8.35 5.39 2.48
CA ILE A 139 -7.94 6.77 2.22
C ILE A 139 -6.48 7.00 2.61
N SER A 140 -6.03 6.51 3.76
CA SER A 140 -4.64 6.69 4.19
C SER A 140 -3.67 5.95 3.27
N LEU A 141 -3.98 4.70 2.89
CA LEU A 141 -3.17 3.92 1.97
C LEU A 141 -3.16 4.52 0.57
N LEU A 142 -4.30 5.01 0.07
CA LEU A 142 -4.36 5.69 -1.23
C LEU A 142 -3.51 6.96 -1.21
N GLY A 143 -3.67 7.81 -0.19
CA GLY A 143 -2.89 9.04 -0.05
C GLY A 143 -1.38 8.77 0.03
N LEU A 144 -0.96 7.80 0.84
CA LEU A 144 0.44 7.39 0.94
C LEU A 144 0.96 6.78 -0.37
N SER A 145 0.16 5.96 -1.05
CA SER A 145 0.57 5.34 -2.32
C SER A 145 0.72 6.38 -3.41
N LEU A 146 -0.19 7.35 -3.49
CA LEU A 146 -0.09 8.48 -4.43
C LEU A 146 1.13 9.35 -4.13
N PHE A 147 1.40 9.63 -2.86
CA PHE A 147 2.62 10.34 -2.45
C PHE A 147 3.90 9.60 -2.86
N ARG A 148 3.93 8.27 -2.66
CA ARG A 148 5.06 7.43 -3.08
C ARG A 148 5.22 7.40 -4.60
N ILE A 149 4.12 7.25 -5.35
CA ILE A 149 4.15 7.29 -6.82
C ILE A 149 4.66 8.66 -7.31
N TYR A 150 4.19 9.76 -6.72
CA TYR A 150 4.71 11.09 -7.01
C TYR A 150 6.21 11.17 -6.74
N TYR A 151 6.66 10.67 -5.59
CA TYR A 151 8.08 10.64 -5.25
C TYR A 151 8.92 9.74 -6.17
N ILE A 152 8.38 8.61 -6.63
CA ILE A 152 9.07 7.72 -7.57
C ILE A 152 9.21 8.37 -8.96
N THR A 153 8.22 9.16 -9.37
CA THR A 153 8.15 9.77 -10.72
C THR A 153 8.84 11.13 -10.80
N HIS A 154 8.87 11.90 -9.73
CA HIS A 154 9.41 13.27 -9.68
C HIS A 154 10.56 13.43 -8.67
N GLY A 155 10.88 12.38 -7.90
CA GLY A 155 11.95 12.41 -6.93
C GLY A 155 13.33 12.38 -7.59
N ILE A 156 14.33 12.79 -6.82
CA ILE A 156 15.71 12.96 -7.27
C ILE A 156 16.56 11.70 -6.92
N ILE A 157 15.95 10.67 -6.34
CA ILE A 157 16.68 9.46 -5.92
C ILE A 157 16.78 8.48 -7.10
N ASP A 158 17.98 8.39 -7.64
CA ASP A 158 18.37 7.37 -8.61
C ASP A 158 18.25 5.94 -8.05
N LEU A 159 18.44 4.93 -8.89
CA LEU A 159 18.44 3.54 -8.45
C LEU A 159 19.56 3.31 -7.43
N SER A 160 19.19 2.71 -6.30
CA SER A 160 20.19 2.21 -5.35
C SER A 160 20.99 1.05 -5.97
N PRO A 161 22.22 0.77 -5.48
CA PRO A 161 23.04 -0.34 -5.98
C PRO A 161 22.32 -1.69 -5.96
N ASP A 162 21.53 -1.94 -4.91
CA ASP A 162 20.72 -3.15 -4.78
C ASP A 162 19.62 -3.21 -5.86
N GLU A 163 18.88 -2.12 -6.08
CA GLU A 163 17.83 -2.06 -7.10
C GLU A 163 18.39 -2.24 -8.51
N ALA A 164 19.54 -1.63 -8.81
CA ALA A 164 20.21 -1.77 -10.10
C ALA A 164 20.63 -3.24 -10.33
N HIS A 165 21.16 -3.90 -9.29
CA HIS A 165 21.52 -5.31 -9.37
C HIS A 165 20.30 -6.22 -9.56
N TYR A 166 19.21 -5.98 -8.82
CA TYR A 166 17.96 -6.75 -8.98
C TYR A 166 17.29 -6.49 -10.34
N TRP A 167 17.48 -5.31 -10.93
CA TRP A 167 17.00 -5.02 -12.27
C TRP A 167 17.80 -5.74 -13.36
N GLU A 168 19.11 -5.94 -13.19
CA GLU A 168 19.87 -6.84 -14.09
C GLU A 168 19.32 -8.27 -14.02
N TRP A 169 19.02 -8.78 -12.83
CA TRP A 169 18.39 -10.08 -12.66
C TRP A 169 17.02 -10.16 -13.33
N ALA A 170 16.20 -9.11 -13.23
CA ALA A 170 14.89 -9.05 -13.85
C ALA A 170 14.94 -9.15 -15.39
N ARG A 171 16.05 -8.69 -16.01
CA ARG A 171 16.28 -8.81 -17.45
C ARG A 171 16.77 -10.20 -17.88
N ARG A 172 17.27 -11.00 -16.93
CA ARG A 172 17.76 -12.37 -17.14
C ARG A 172 17.16 -13.28 -16.07
N LEU A 173 15.87 -13.59 -16.27
CA LEU A 173 15.13 -14.40 -15.32
C LEU A 173 15.74 -15.80 -15.20
N ASP A 174 16.01 -16.20 -13.97
CA ASP A 174 16.55 -17.51 -13.62
C ASP A 174 15.89 -18.02 -12.33
N LEU A 175 16.06 -19.31 -12.04
CA LEU A 175 15.41 -20.00 -10.91
C LEU A 175 15.93 -19.54 -9.54
N SER A 176 17.13 -18.96 -9.47
CA SER A 176 17.71 -18.33 -8.28
C SER A 176 18.91 -17.45 -8.69
N TYR A 177 19.45 -16.68 -7.75
CA TYR A 177 20.60 -15.80 -7.98
C TYR A 177 21.66 -15.98 -6.90
N TYR A 178 22.86 -15.44 -7.15
CA TYR A 178 24.04 -15.60 -6.29
C TYR A 178 23.80 -15.27 -4.81
N SER A 179 23.02 -14.23 -4.50
CA SER A 179 22.85 -13.78 -3.10
C SER A 179 21.44 -13.96 -2.54
N LYS A 180 20.40 -14.08 -3.37
CA LYS A 180 18.98 -14.13 -2.97
C LYS A 180 18.17 -15.04 -3.88
N GLY A 181 16.94 -15.36 -3.45
CA GLY A 181 15.96 -16.04 -4.30
C GLY A 181 15.38 -15.12 -5.40
N PRO A 182 14.63 -15.69 -6.36
CA PRO A 182 14.30 -15.01 -7.61
C PRO A 182 13.10 -14.06 -7.52
N MET A 183 12.34 -14.06 -6.41
CA MET A 183 11.05 -13.35 -6.34
C MET A 183 11.18 -11.85 -6.63
N ILE A 184 12.25 -11.21 -6.15
CA ILE A 184 12.47 -9.78 -6.40
C ILE A 184 12.65 -9.48 -7.90
N ALA A 185 13.40 -10.33 -8.61
CA ALA A 185 13.60 -10.21 -10.05
C ALA A 185 12.28 -10.43 -10.81
N TYR A 186 11.48 -11.42 -10.41
CA TYR A 186 10.17 -11.67 -11.01
C TYR A 186 9.20 -10.50 -10.83
N LEU A 187 9.17 -9.88 -9.64
CA LEU A 187 8.32 -8.72 -9.39
C LEU A 187 8.78 -7.47 -10.15
N ILE A 188 10.09 -7.25 -10.28
CA ILE A 188 10.63 -6.16 -11.10
C ILE A 188 10.32 -6.40 -12.58
N ALA A 189 10.51 -7.63 -13.08
CA ALA A 189 10.18 -7.99 -14.46
C ALA A 189 8.69 -7.78 -14.76
N PHE A 190 7.81 -8.13 -13.81
CA PHE A 190 6.38 -7.87 -13.92
C PHE A 190 6.07 -6.36 -13.97
N GLY A 191 6.69 -5.55 -13.12
CA GLY A 191 6.48 -4.10 -13.11
C GLY A 191 6.98 -3.41 -14.39
N THR A 192 8.19 -3.76 -14.83
CA THR A 192 8.81 -3.23 -16.06
C THR A 192 8.11 -3.70 -17.33
N ALA A 193 7.56 -4.92 -17.37
CA ALA A 193 6.75 -5.38 -18.50
C ALA A 193 5.47 -4.55 -18.71
N ILE A 194 4.88 -4.00 -17.64
CA ILE A 194 3.64 -3.22 -17.70
C ILE A 194 3.92 -1.73 -17.93
N PHE A 195 4.91 -1.18 -17.24
CA PHE A 195 5.16 0.27 -17.18
C PHE A 195 6.44 0.73 -17.89
N GLY A 196 7.17 -0.20 -18.52
CA GLY A 196 8.42 0.04 -19.23
C GLY A 196 9.66 0.00 -18.35
N ASP A 197 10.83 0.00 -19.01
CA ASP A 197 12.15 -0.02 -18.40
C ASP A 197 12.54 1.35 -17.82
N ASN A 198 11.87 1.74 -16.74
CA ASN A 198 12.13 2.98 -16.02
C ASN A 198 12.02 2.76 -14.50
N VAL A 199 12.45 3.76 -13.73
CA VAL A 199 12.43 3.74 -12.25
C VAL A 199 11.04 3.44 -11.70
N PHE A 200 9.98 3.94 -12.36
CA PHE A 200 8.61 3.67 -11.95
C PHE A 200 8.23 2.19 -12.14
N GLY A 201 8.54 1.59 -13.28
CA GLY A 201 8.34 0.16 -13.53
C GLY A 201 9.09 -0.74 -12.55
N ILE A 202 10.30 -0.34 -12.15
CA ILE A 202 11.10 -1.08 -11.16
C ILE A 202 10.48 -0.97 -9.76
N ARG A 203 10.03 0.23 -9.35
CA ARG A 203 9.62 0.51 -7.96
C ARG A 203 8.15 0.31 -7.65
N ILE A 204 7.26 0.22 -8.64
CA ILE A 204 5.81 0.17 -8.41
C ILE A 204 5.38 -1.00 -7.50
N MET A 205 6.07 -2.14 -7.58
CA MET A 205 5.77 -3.30 -6.73
C MET A 205 6.12 -3.06 -5.25
N ALA A 206 7.04 -2.14 -4.92
CA ALA A 206 7.27 -1.72 -3.54
C ALA A 206 6.02 -1.08 -2.93
N VAL A 207 5.37 -0.20 -3.70
CA VAL A 207 4.14 0.49 -3.28
C VAL A 207 3.01 -0.52 -3.06
N VAL A 208 2.85 -1.48 -4.00
CA VAL A 208 1.84 -2.54 -3.92
C VAL A 208 2.09 -3.44 -2.71
N SER A 209 3.31 -3.98 -2.54
CA SER A 209 3.65 -4.83 -1.39
C SER A 209 3.45 -4.12 -0.06
N SER A 210 3.81 -2.84 0.04
CA SER A 210 3.62 -2.05 1.26
C SER A 210 2.13 -1.81 1.57
N ALA A 211 1.31 -1.52 0.55
CA ALA A 211 -0.13 -1.34 0.74
C ALA A 211 -0.81 -2.66 1.17
N LEU A 212 -0.50 -3.77 0.50
CA LEU A 212 -1.04 -5.09 0.82
C LEU A 212 -0.65 -5.55 2.22
N SER A 213 0.60 -5.35 2.61
CA SER A 213 1.07 -5.63 3.98
C SER A 213 0.23 -4.91 5.04
N SER A 214 -0.04 -3.61 4.87
CA SER A 214 -0.90 -2.86 5.79
C SER A 214 -2.36 -3.34 5.78
N ILE A 215 -2.89 -3.76 4.63
CA ILE A 215 -4.24 -4.34 4.54
C ILE A 215 -4.30 -5.65 5.34
N PHE A 216 -3.36 -6.56 5.16
CA PHE A 216 -3.37 -7.82 5.89
C PHE A 216 -3.08 -7.62 7.38
N LEU A 217 -2.25 -6.64 7.76
CA LEU A 217 -2.04 -6.27 9.16
C LEU A 217 -3.33 -5.72 9.80
N TYR A 218 -4.07 -4.86 9.07
CA TYR A 218 -5.38 -4.39 9.49
C TYR A 218 -6.35 -5.56 9.71
N LEU A 219 -6.42 -6.48 8.75
CA LEU A 219 -7.32 -7.64 8.83
C LEU A 219 -6.95 -8.59 9.96
N LEU A 220 -5.64 -8.77 10.23
CA LEU A 220 -5.15 -9.55 11.36
C LEU A 220 -5.49 -8.88 12.70
N GLY A 221 -5.21 -7.58 12.84
CA GLY A 221 -5.54 -6.82 14.05
C GLY A 221 -7.03 -6.77 14.34
N LYS A 222 -7.86 -6.62 13.29
CA LYS A 222 -9.33 -6.72 13.38
C LYS A 222 -9.80 -8.09 13.87
N LYS A 223 -9.12 -9.17 13.47
CA LYS A 223 -9.46 -10.53 13.88
C LYS A 223 -9.01 -10.85 15.31
N LEU A 224 -7.84 -10.37 15.70
CA LEU A 224 -7.28 -10.58 17.05
C LEU A 224 -7.95 -9.72 18.11
N PHE A 225 -8.32 -8.50 17.76
CA PHE A 225 -8.86 -7.50 18.68
C PHE A 225 -10.10 -6.84 18.07
N ASP A 226 -9.98 -5.60 17.58
CA ASP A 226 -11.08 -4.80 17.04
C ASP A 226 -10.63 -3.96 15.82
N GLU A 227 -11.59 -3.35 15.12
CA GLU A 227 -11.30 -2.56 13.92
C GLU A 227 -10.39 -1.36 14.20
N ARG A 228 -10.48 -0.77 15.40
CA ARG A 228 -9.64 0.37 15.80
C ARG A 228 -8.19 -0.05 15.96
N THR A 229 -7.94 -1.16 16.65
CA THR A 229 -6.58 -1.70 16.82
C THR A 229 -5.98 -2.12 15.49
N GLY A 230 -6.77 -2.76 14.62
CA GLY A 230 -6.34 -3.07 13.25
C GLY A 230 -5.92 -1.82 12.47
N LEU A 231 -6.73 -0.75 12.51
CA LEU A 231 -6.41 0.50 11.81
C LEU A 231 -5.14 1.14 12.38
N ALA A 232 -5.04 1.22 13.71
CA ALA A 232 -3.88 1.77 14.38
C ALA A 232 -2.61 1.01 13.99
N ALA A 233 -2.61 -0.32 14.05
CA ALA A 233 -1.46 -1.14 13.66
C ALA A 233 -1.04 -0.90 12.21
N ALA A 234 -1.99 -0.90 11.28
CA ALA A 234 -1.73 -0.69 9.85
C ALA A 234 -1.15 0.70 9.55
N VAL A 235 -1.66 1.75 10.21
CA VAL A 235 -1.18 3.13 10.03
C VAL A 235 0.17 3.35 10.72
N LEU A 236 0.35 2.84 11.95
CA LEU A 236 1.63 2.94 12.66
C LEU A 236 2.76 2.27 11.89
N MET A 237 2.49 1.12 11.26
CA MET A 237 3.46 0.45 10.40
C MET A 237 3.96 1.35 9.26
N GLN A 238 3.07 2.15 8.66
CA GLN A 238 3.44 3.08 7.57
C GLN A 238 4.33 4.24 8.01
N ILE A 239 4.35 4.56 9.31
CA ILE A 239 5.14 5.66 9.89
C ILE A 239 6.55 5.17 10.27
N ILE A 240 6.77 3.86 10.38
CA ILE A 240 8.10 3.29 10.65
C ILE A 240 9.05 3.72 9.51
N PRO A 241 10.14 4.48 9.80
CA PRO A 241 10.99 5.08 8.77
C PRO A 241 11.50 4.06 7.76
N LEU A 242 11.99 2.92 8.24
CA LEU A 242 12.54 1.87 7.38
C LEU A 242 11.45 1.25 6.49
N TYR A 243 10.26 1.01 7.04
CA TYR A 243 9.14 0.48 6.26
C TYR A 243 8.62 1.51 5.24
N SER A 244 8.64 2.79 5.59
CA SER A 244 8.29 3.88 4.66
C SER A 244 9.27 3.95 3.49
N ALA A 245 10.57 3.80 3.76
CA ALA A 245 11.61 3.72 2.74
C ALA A 245 11.42 2.51 1.80
N TYR A 246 11.12 1.33 2.35
CA TYR A 246 10.79 0.13 1.57
C TYR A 246 9.44 0.21 0.83
N GLY A 247 8.61 1.21 1.14
CA GLY A 247 7.44 1.55 0.34
C GLY A 247 7.77 2.34 -0.93
N VAL A 248 9.02 2.77 -1.11
CA VAL A 248 9.51 3.54 -2.26
C VAL A 248 10.64 2.80 -2.96
N LEU A 249 11.70 2.43 -2.23
CA LEU A 249 12.83 1.66 -2.74
C LEU A 249 12.46 0.18 -2.80
N PHE A 250 12.69 -0.46 -3.95
CA PHE A 250 12.27 -1.85 -4.12
C PHE A 250 13.41 -2.83 -3.86
N THR A 251 13.57 -3.17 -2.59
CA THR A 251 14.46 -4.22 -2.12
C THR A 251 13.68 -5.49 -1.79
N ILE A 252 14.39 -6.55 -1.42
CA ILE A 252 13.77 -7.82 -0.97
C ILE A 252 12.89 -7.66 0.27
N ASP A 253 13.07 -6.60 1.07
CA ASP A 253 12.37 -6.44 2.35
C ASP A 253 10.88 -6.13 2.15
N SER A 254 10.52 -5.36 1.11
CA SER A 254 9.11 -5.01 0.82
C SER A 254 8.22 -6.24 0.55
N PRO A 255 8.56 -7.15 -0.40
CA PRO A 255 7.79 -8.38 -0.59
C PRO A 255 7.95 -9.36 0.57
N PHE A 256 9.10 -9.39 1.26
CA PHE A 256 9.31 -10.26 2.42
C PHE A 256 8.33 -9.93 3.56
N ILE A 257 8.20 -8.65 3.91
CA ILE A 257 7.25 -8.21 4.95
C ILE A 257 5.81 -8.54 4.54
N PHE A 258 5.46 -8.36 3.27
CA PHE A 258 4.15 -8.74 2.75
C PHE A 258 3.85 -10.23 2.97
N PHE A 259 4.74 -11.12 2.55
CA PHE A 259 4.55 -12.56 2.73
C PHE A 259 4.55 -12.97 4.20
N TRP A 260 5.30 -12.30 5.08
CA TRP A 260 5.23 -12.53 6.52
C TRP A 260 3.86 -12.18 7.11
N VAL A 261 3.36 -10.98 6.85
CA VAL A 261 2.06 -10.51 7.38
C VAL A 261 0.91 -11.33 6.80
N LEU A 262 0.96 -11.66 5.50
CA LEU A 262 0.00 -12.55 4.85
C LEU A 262 0.01 -13.95 5.50
N SER A 263 1.20 -14.52 5.73
CA SER A 263 1.33 -15.83 6.37
C SER A 263 0.80 -15.82 7.81
N LEU A 264 1.06 -14.75 8.58
CA LEU A 264 0.48 -14.59 9.92
C LEU A 264 -1.05 -14.52 9.88
N TYR A 265 -1.62 -13.75 8.95
CA TYR A 265 -3.06 -13.66 8.76
C TYR A 265 -3.69 -15.01 8.40
N LEU A 266 -3.07 -15.73 7.45
CA LEU A 266 -3.55 -17.04 6.99
C LEU A 266 -3.41 -18.10 8.08
N PHE A 267 -2.27 -18.14 8.79
CA PHE A 267 -2.04 -19.05 9.91
C PHE A 267 -3.05 -18.83 11.02
N TYR A 268 -3.26 -17.57 11.45
CA TYR A 268 -4.26 -17.26 12.47
C TYR A 268 -5.68 -17.66 12.01
N SER A 269 -5.99 -17.47 10.73
CA SER A 269 -7.28 -17.87 10.16
C SER A 269 -7.46 -19.38 10.10
N ALA A 270 -6.39 -20.12 9.78
CA ALA A 270 -6.38 -21.58 9.75
C ALA A 270 -6.58 -22.16 11.16
N VAL A 271 -5.85 -21.64 12.14
CA VAL A 271 -5.93 -22.09 13.53
C VAL A 271 -7.26 -21.68 14.18
N GLY A 272 -7.66 -20.41 14.07
CA GLY A 272 -8.83 -19.88 14.79
C GLY A 272 -10.21 -20.33 14.27
N GLN A 273 -10.30 -20.88 13.05
CA GLN A 273 -11.54 -21.54 12.61
C GLN A 273 -11.77 -22.88 13.29
N GLN A 274 -10.72 -23.52 13.79
CA GLN A 274 -10.81 -24.81 14.47
C GLN A 274 -11.48 -24.66 15.84
N ASP A 275 -11.26 -23.54 16.54
CA ASP A 275 -11.87 -23.22 17.83
C ASP A 275 -13.37 -22.91 17.71
N ARG A 276 -13.75 -22.11 16.70
CA ARG A 276 -15.13 -21.62 16.53
C ARG A 276 -16.12 -22.75 16.18
N ILE A 277 -15.63 -23.81 15.53
CA ILE A 277 -16.44 -24.98 15.14
C ILE A 277 -16.63 -25.95 16.32
N GLN A 278 -15.63 -26.08 17.21
CA GLN A 278 -15.74 -26.91 18.42
C GLN A 278 -16.86 -26.43 19.36
N ASP A 279 -17.02 -25.12 19.54
CA ASP A 279 -18.07 -24.55 20.40
C ASP A 279 -19.50 -24.70 19.84
N THR A 280 -19.67 -24.65 18.52
CA THR A 280 -20.99 -24.80 17.89
C THR A 280 -21.47 -26.25 17.82
N GLY A 281 -20.56 -27.23 17.72
CA GLY A 281 -20.89 -28.65 17.64
C GLY A 281 -21.29 -29.27 18.99
N CYS A 282 -20.69 -28.81 20.09
CA CYS A 282 -20.99 -29.33 21.43
C CYS A 282 -22.25 -28.72 22.08
N ARG A 283 -22.81 -27.62 21.54
CA ARG A 283 -23.96 -26.93 22.15
C ARG A 283 -25.33 -27.47 21.71
N MET A 284 -25.36 -28.48 20.84
CA MET A 284 -26.57 -29.22 20.48
C MET A 284 -26.31 -30.72 20.59
N GLN A 285 -26.27 -31.28 21.80
CA GLN A 285 -26.75 -32.66 21.95
C GLN A 285 -27.12 -33.02 23.39
N ASP A 286 -28.25 -33.72 23.43
CA ASP A 286 -29.10 -34.07 24.53
C ASP A 286 -28.45 -34.86 25.67
N LYS A 287 -29.05 -34.70 26.85
CA LYS A 287 -28.71 -35.24 28.17
C LYS A 287 -28.73 -36.78 28.32
N LYS A 288 -28.69 -37.61 27.26
CA LYS A 288 -29.07 -39.02 27.43
C LYS A 288 -28.31 -40.14 26.72
N ASN A 289 -27.29 -39.93 25.89
CA ASN A 289 -26.57 -41.08 25.31
C ASN A 289 -25.04 -40.90 25.25
N ARG A 290 -24.35 -42.00 25.59
CA ARG A 290 -22.89 -42.13 25.65
C ARG A 290 -22.24 -41.88 24.28
N ALA A 291 -21.21 -41.04 24.32
CA ALA A 291 -19.97 -41.03 23.55
C ALA A 291 -20.04 -41.31 22.03
N SER A 292 -20.07 -40.24 21.24
CA SER A 292 -19.34 -40.16 19.95
C SER A 292 -19.45 -38.74 19.36
N CYS A 293 -18.70 -37.78 19.91
CA CYS A 293 -18.40 -36.54 19.17
C CYS A 293 -17.13 -36.76 18.35
N ILE A 294 -17.22 -37.47 17.22
CA ILE A 294 -16.19 -37.38 16.18
C ILE A 294 -16.65 -36.30 15.20
N MET A 295 -16.44 -35.03 15.57
CA MET A 295 -16.56 -33.90 14.64
C MET A 295 -15.16 -33.51 14.15
N HIS A 296 -14.65 -34.22 13.14
CA HIS A 296 -13.56 -33.71 12.32
C HIS A 296 -14.17 -32.89 11.17
N ARG A 297 -14.39 -31.60 11.40
CA ARG A 297 -14.42 -30.66 10.27
C ARG A 297 -13.21 -29.76 10.41
N ALA A 298 -12.14 -30.19 9.73
CA ALA A 298 -10.89 -29.46 9.61
C ALA A 298 -11.17 -28.00 9.21
N SER A 299 -10.37 -27.08 9.72
CA SER A 299 -10.23 -25.75 9.12
C SER A 299 -10.12 -25.92 7.61
N PRO A 300 -10.82 -25.12 6.81
CA PRO A 300 -11.00 -25.44 5.41
C PRO A 300 -9.62 -25.40 4.75
N LEU A 301 -9.25 -26.53 4.12
CA LEU A 301 -7.91 -26.86 3.64
C LEU A 301 -7.27 -25.72 2.83
N TRP A 302 -8.09 -24.88 2.19
CA TRP A 302 -7.63 -23.72 1.43
C TRP A 302 -6.80 -22.72 2.25
N TYR A 303 -7.06 -22.50 3.55
CA TYR A 303 -6.20 -21.60 4.34
C TYR A 303 -4.78 -22.14 4.47
N TRP A 304 -4.65 -23.46 4.67
CA TRP A 304 -3.36 -24.14 4.75
C TRP A 304 -2.63 -24.19 3.41
N LEU A 305 -3.37 -24.36 2.32
CA LEU A 305 -2.83 -24.28 0.96
C LEU A 305 -2.32 -22.86 0.66
N LEU A 306 -3.14 -21.83 0.89
CA LEU A 306 -2.72 -20.44 0.72
C LEU A 306 -1.55 -20.08 1.63
N LEU A 307 -1.52 -20.60 2.86
CA LEU A 307 -0.37 -20.41 3.77
C LEU A 307 0.90 -21.02 3.17
N GLY A 308 0.82 -22.23 2.62
CA GLY A 308 1.96 -22.89 1.95
C GLY A 308 2.44 -22.10 0.74
N ILE A 309 1.52 -21.56 -0.06
CA ILE A 309 1.84 -20.69 -1.20
C ILE A 309 2.53 -19.41 -0.74
N SER A 310 1.98 -18.74 0.27
CA SER A 310 2.52 -17.50 0.82
C SER A 310 3.93 -17.71 1.40
N ILE A 311 4.13 -18.78 2.17
CA ILE A 311 5.46 -19.11 2.72
C ILE A 311 6.44 -19.50 1.61
N GLY A 312 6.00 -20.28 0.61
CA GLY A 312 6.82 -20.64 -0.55
C GLY A 312 7.32 -19.40 -1.30
N PHE A 313 6.43 -18.46 -1.60
CA PHE A 313 6.79 -17.18 -2.20
C PHE A 313 7.66 -16.29 -1.30
N GLY A 314 7.44 -16.33 0.01
CA GLY A 314 8.33 -15.70 0.98
C GLY A 314 9.74 -16.30 0.96
N LEU A 315 9.87 -17.63 0.83
CA LEU A 315 11.16 -18.32 0.69
C LEU A 315 11.87 -17.94 -0.61
N LEU A 316 11.14 -17.77 -1.71
CA LEU A 316 11.71 -17.23 -2.97
C LEU A 316 12.19 -15.79 -2.83
N THR A 317 11.76 -15.05 -1.81
CA THR A 317 12.25 -13.69 -1.52
C THR A 317 13.49 -13.74 -0.61
N LYS A 318 13.38 -14.43 0.52
CA LYS A 318 14.44 -14.52 1.53
C LYS A 318 14.30 -15.81 2.31
N TYR A 319 15.38 -16.61 2.37
CA TYR A 319 15.36 -17.94 2.99
C TYR A 319 15.04 -17.91 4.49
N THR A 320 15.24 -16.77 5.15
CA THR A 320 14.82 -16.54 6.54
C THR A 320 13.31 -16.65 6.75
N MET A 321 12.49 -16.70 5.69
CA MET A 321 11.07 -17.06 5.78
C MET A 321 10.86 -18.43 6.43
N ALA A 322 11.84 -19.34 6.37
CA ALA A 322 11.79 -20.63 7.05
C ALA A 322 11.56 -20.51 8.57
N PHE A 323 11.98 -19.40 9.19
CA PHE A 323 11.71 -19.13 10.60
C PHE A 323 10.22 -19.04 10.91
N PHE A 324 9.36 -18.77 9.93
CA PHE A 324 7.92 -18.80 10.11
C PHE A 324 7.43 -20.17 10.63
N TYR A 325 7.92 -21.28 10.05
CA TYR A 325 7.55 -22.62 10.51
C TYR A 325 8.06 -22.91 11.93
N ILE A 326 9.24 -22.40 12.28
CA ILE A 326 9.78 -22.53 13.64
C ILE A 326 8.89 -21.78 14.63
N CYS A 327 8.53 -20.52 14.33
CA CYS A 327 7.63 -19.74 15.16
C CYS A 327 6.23 -20.38 15.28
N ALA A 328 5.68 -20.89 14.18
CA ALA A 328 4.40 -21.58 14.16
C ALA A 328 4.44 -22.87 15.01
N LEU A 329 5.51 -23.67 14.89
CA LEU A 329 5.71 -24.87 15.69
C LEU A 329 5.83 -24.53 17.18
N LEU A 330 6.65 -23.54 17.53
CA LEU A 330 6.81 -23.08 18.92
C LEU A 330 5.47 -22.60 19.50
N PHE A 331 4.67 -21.86 18.72
CA PHE A 331 3.32 -21.45 19.13
C PHE A 331 2.40 -22.65 19.38
N LEU A 332 2.35 -23.62 18.46
CA LEU A 332 1.51 -24.82 18.60
C LEU A 332 1.97 -25.71 19.76
N LEU A 333 3.26 -25.78 20.04
CA LEU A 333 3.81 -26.48 21.19
C LEU A 333 3.49 -25.75 22.50
N ALA A 334 3.62 -24.42 22.55
CA ALA A 334 3.35 -23.63 23.74
C ALA A 334 1.85 -23.59 24.09
N SER A 335 0.97 -23.59 23.07
CA SER A 335 -0.47 -23.50 23.28
C SER A 335 -1.11 -24.87 23.51
N LYS A 336 -1.57 -25.13 24.75
CA LYS A 336 -2.26 -26.38 25.11
C LYS A 336 -3.49 -26.68 24.25
N GLN A 337 -4.22 -25.63 23.85
CA GLN A 337 -5.43 -25.74 23.03
C GLN A 337 -5.12 -26.16 21.59
N HIS A 338 -4.10 -25.56 20.97
CA HIS A 338 -3.81 -25.74 19.55
C HIS A 338 -2.85 -26.90 19.25
N ARG A 339 -2.19 -27.49 20.24
CA ARG A 339 -1.18 -28.56 20.04
C ARG A 339 -1.71 -29.76 19.24
N ARG A 340 -3.01 -30.07 19.33
CA ARG A 340 -3.64 -31.16 18.57
C ARG A 340 -3.58 -30.96 17.05
N ILE A 341 -3.40 -29.73 16.56
CA ILE A 341 -3.21 -29.43 15.14
C ILE A 341 -1.95 -30.10 14.59
N LEU A 342 -0.93 -30.33 15.42
CA LEU A 342 0.28 -31.07 15.01
C LEU A 342 -0.01 -32.54 14.65
N LEU A 343 -1.15 -33.09 15.07
CA LEU A 343 -1.54 -34.46 14.70
C LEU A 343 -2.35 -34.51 13.40
N THR A 344 -2.71 -33.36 12.84
CA THR A 344 -3.53 -33.29 11.63
C THR A 344 -2.63 -33.10 10.41
N LYS A 345 -3.12 -33.45 9.21
CA LYS A 345 -2.31 -33.46 7.98
C LYS A 345 -2.06 -32.07 7.40
N GLU A 346 -2.88 -31.08 7.76
CA GLU A 346 -2.95 -29.77 7.13
C GLU A 346 -1.66 -28.93 7.27
N PRO A 347 -1.00 -28.84 8.46
CA PRO A 347 0.28 -28.14 8.58
C PRO A 347 1.36 -28.75 7.69
N TYR A 348 1.38 -30.08 7.56
CA TYR A 348 2.34 -30.80 6.73
C TYR A 348 2.08 -30.62 5.24
N ILE A 349 0.81 -30.53 4.82
CA ILE A 349 0.45 -30.16 3.44
C ILE A 349 0.94 -28.75 3.11
N SER A 350 0.77 -27.80 4.03
CA SER A 350 1.28 -26.43 3.87
C SER A 350 2.81 -26.42 3.71
N LEU A 351 3.52 -27.20 4.52
CA LEU A 351 4.97 -27.36 4.45
C LEU A 351 5.42 -28.01 3.13
N ALA A 352 4.78 -29.09 2.72
CA ALA A 352 5.10 -29.75 1.45
C ALA A 352 4.90 -28.80 0.26
N LEU A 353 3.80 -28.03 0.26
CA LEU A 353 3.51 -27.08 -0.81
C LEU A 353 4.52 -25.93 -0.87
N SER A 354 4.94 -25.39 0.28
CA SER A 354 5.97 -24.34 0.31
C SER A 354 7.32 -24.85 -0.20
N LEU A 355 7.69 -26.10 0.12
CA LEU A 355 8.89 -26.75 -0.40
C LEU A 355 8.83 -27.01 -1.90
N ILE A 356 7.66 -27.39 -2.43
CA ILE A 356 7.46 -27.54 -3.88
C ILE A 356 7.69 -26.20 -4.58
N ILE A 357 7.12 -25.11 -4.07
CA ILE A 357 7.31 -23.76 -4.63
C ILE A 357 8.75 -23.29 -4.50
N PHE A 358 9.44 -23.67 -3.42
CA PHE A 358 10.85 -23.35 -3.19
C PHE A 358 11.82 -24.26 -3.97
N SER A 359 11.36 -25.40 -4.48
CA SER A 359 12.20 -26.40 -5.15
C SER A 359 13.04 -25.87 -6.33
N PRO A 360 12.60 -24.90 -7.15
CA PRO A 360 13.45 -24.37 -8.22
C PRO A 360 14.74 -23.74 -7.70
N VAL A 361 14.69 -23.10 -6.53
CA VAL A 361 15.89 -22.51 -5.88
C VAL A 361 16.86 -23.60 -5.45
N ILE A 362 16.34 -24.72 -4.94
CA ILE A 362 17.14 -25.88 -4.53
C ILE A 362 17.83 -26.49 -5.75
N ILE A 363 17.08 -26.72 -6.83
CA ILE A 363 17.60 -27.28 -8.09
C ILE A 363 18.69 -26.38 -8.66
N TRP A 364 18.45 -25.07 -8.71
CA TRP A 364 19.42 -24.11 -9.21
C TRP A 364 20.69 -24.11 -8.36
N ASN A 365 20.57 -24.09 -7.04
CA ASN A 365 21.73 -24.12 -6.14
C ASN A 365 22.52 -25.43 -6.27
N ALA A 366 21.84 -26.57 -6.42
CA ALA A 366 22.50 -27.85 -6.62
C ALA A 366 23.34 -27.89 -7.91
N ALA A 367 22.90 -27.17 -8.96
CA ALA A 367 23.64 -27.01 -10.21
C ALA A 367 24.78 -25.97 -10.14
N HIS A 368 24.81 -25.12 -9.11
CA HIS A 368 25.78 -24.02 -8.94
C HIS A 368 26.54 -24.10 -7.61
N ASP A 369 26.94 -25.30 -7.21
CA ASP A 369 27.78 -25.57 -6.03
C ASP A 369 27.25 -24.97 -4.71
N TRP A 370 25.93 -24.82 -4.59
CA TRP A 370 25.24 -24.23 -3.44
C TRP A 370 25.71 -22.81 -3.11
N VAL A 371 26.12 -22.05 -4.13
CA VAL A 371 26.75 -20.74 -3.97
C VAL A 371 25.89 -19.76 -3.15
N THR A 372 24.58 -19.73 -3.35
CA THR A 372 23.68 -18.82 -2.63
C THR A 372 23.58 -19.18 -1.15
N LEU A 373 23.52 -20.48 -0.83
CA LEU A 373 23.52 -20.94 0.55
C LEU A 373 24.85 -20.65 1.24
N ARG A 374 25.98 -20.87 0.57
CA ARG A 374 27.32 -20.53 1.11
C ARG A 374 27.45 -19.04 1.38
N HIS A 375 27.02 -18.20 0.45
CA HIS A 375 26.99 -16.74 0.63
C HIS A 375 26.12 -16.33 1.83
N THR A 376 24.91 -16.90 1.93
CA THR A 376 23.98 -16.60 3.03
C THR A 376 24.51 -17.09 4.39
N ALA A 377 25.12 -18.28 4.43
CA ALA A 377 25.75 -18.83 5.64
C ALA A 377 26.95 -18.00 6.09
N GLY A 378 27.74 -17.48 5.15
CA GLY A 378 28.83 -16.54 5.42
C GLY A 378 28.33 -15.23 6.03
N GLN A 379 27.23 -14.66 5.50
CA GLN A 379 26.59 -13.47 6.10
C GLN A 379 26.06 -13.73 7.51
N ALA A 380 25.55 -14.94 7.77
CA ALA A 380 25.11 -15.36 9.09
C ALA A 380 26.27 -15.70 10.06
N HIS A 381 27.53 -15.56 9.62
CA HIS A 381 28.74 -15.90 10.39
C HIS A 381 28.74 -17.33 10.95
N ILE A 382 27.98 -18.25 10.33
CA ILE A 382 27.85 -19.64 10.78
C ILE A 382 29.16 -20.42 10.54
N SER A 383 30.00 -19.96 9.59
CA SER A 383 31.28 -20.56 9.25
C SER A 383 32.45 -20.13 10.16
N GLY A 384 32.27 -19.15 11.05
CA GLY A 384 33.26 -18.76 12.07
C GLY A 384 33.03 -19.49 13.40
N GLN A 385 34.06 -19.54 14.26
CA GLN A 385 33.89 -20.02 15.64
C GLN A 385 32.71 -19.29 16.31
N TRP A 386 31.75 -20.04 16.84
CA TRP A 386 30.62 -19.53 17.62
C TRP A 386 31.12 -18.89 18.93
N SER A 387 31.65 -17.66 18.88
CA SER A 387 31.90 -16.86 20.07
C SER A 387 30.59 -16.19 20.50
N VAL A 388 29.68 -16.97 21.09
CA VAL A 388 28.38 -16.50 21.61
C VAL A 388 28.55 -15.39 22.67
N ILE A 389 29.75 -15.30 23.26
CA ILE A 389 30.12 -14.28 24.24
C ILE A 389 31.45 -13.68 23.78
N SER A 390 31.40 -12.70 22.88
CA SER A 390 32.55 -11.81 22.66
C SER A 390 32.78 -10.96 23.91
N ASP A 391 34.01 -10.58 24.23
CA ASP A 391 34.28 -9.64 25.34
C ASP A 391 33.53 -8.30 25.20
N GLN A 392 33.09 -7.97 23.98
CA GLN A 392 32.30 -6.78 23.65
C GLN A 392 30.80 -7.04 23.55
N TRP A 393 30.27 -8.15 24.08
CA TRP A 393 28.86 -8.52 23.86
C TRP A 393 27.88 -7.43 24.32
N LEU A 394 28.16 -6.75 25.44
CA LEU A 394 27.35 -5.63 25.94
C LEU A 394 27.34 -4.45 24.97
N LYS A 395 28.47 -4.17 24.32
CA LYS A 395 28.59 -3.11 23.31
C LYS A 395 27.80 -3.50 22.06
N ASN A 396 28.01 -4.70 21.53
CA ASN A 396 27.29 -5.20 20.35
C ASN A 396 25.78 -5.28 20.61
N PHE A 397 25.37 -5.72 21.80
CA PHE A 397 23.97 -5.77 22.20
C PHE A 397 23.36 -4.38 22.36
N SER A 398 24.06 -3.42 22.97
CA SER A 398 23.55 -2.05 23.13
C SER A 398 23.51 -1.30 21.80
N GLU A 399 24.50 -1.49 20.92
CA GLU A 399 24.48 -1.01 19.53
C GLU A 399 23.31 -1.61 18.74
N PHE A 400 23.09 -2.93 18.85
CA PHE A 400 21.94 -3.59 18.25
C PHE A 400 20.63 -2.98 18.77
N LEU A 401 20.46 -2.86 20.09
CA LEU A 401 19.26 -2.30 20.70
C LEU A 401 19.02 -0.85 20.25
N GLY A 402 20.08 -0.03 20.23
CA GLY A 402 20.04 1.34 19.72
C GLY A 402 19.65 1.41 18.25
N SER A 403 20.17 0.51 17.41
CA SER A 403 19.79 0.42 15.99
C SER A 403 18.31 0.05 15.83
N GLN A 404 17.77 -0.88 16.63
CA GLN A 404 16.37 -1.28 16.55
C GLN A 404 15.42 -0.14 16.98
N ILE A 405 15.82 0.63 18.00
CA ILE A 405 15.12 1.84 18.43
C ILE A 405 15.06 2.88 17.29
N GLY A 406 16.18 3.07 16.58
CA GLY A 406 16.24 3.97 15.42
C GLY A 406 15.35 3.48 14.26
N VAL A 407 15.37 2.18 13.98
CA VAL A 407 14.62 1.56 12.87
C VAL A 407 13.10 1.60 13.10
N ILE A 408 12.64 1.22 14.30
CA ILE A 408 11.21 1.11 14.64
C ILE A 408 10.63 2.46 15.09
N THR A 409 11.48 3.42 15.46
CA THR A 409 11.23 4.66 16.23
C THR A 409 11.18 4.44 17.75
N PRO A 410 11.71 5.39 18.56
CA PRO A 410 11.70 5.29 20.02
C PRO A 410 10.31 5.12 20.62
N ILE A 411 9.31 5.78 20.05
CA ILE A 411 7.92 5.74 20.55
C ILE A 411 7.34 4.34 20.36
N LEU A 412 7.42 3.79 19.14
CA LEU A 412 6.87 2.46 18.86
C LEU A 412 7.65 1.37 19.60
N PHE A 413 8.97 1.51 19.70
CA PHE A 413 9.80 0.59 20.47
C PHE A 413 9.37 0.56 21.96
N GLY A 414 9.17 1.73 22.58
CA GLY A 414 8.68 1.85 23.95
C GLY A 414 7.27 1.25 24.12
N MET A 415 6.37 1.48 23.16
CA MET A 415 5.04 0.87 23.17
C MET A 415 5.07 -0.65 23.06
N MET A 416 5.93 -1.21 22.19
CA MET A 416 6.11 -2.66 22.04
C MET A 416 6.67 -3.27 23.33
N PHE A 417 7.68 -2.63 23.93
CA PHE A 417 8.25 -3.07 25.20
C PHE A 417 7.19 -3.06 26.30
N TYR A 418 6.44 -1.97 26.44
CA TYR A 418 5.34 -1.87 27.40
C TYR A 418 4.25 -2.93 27.18
N ALA A 419 3.92 -3.24 25.92
CA ALA A 419 2.94 -4.26 25.58
C ALA A 419 3.34 -5.66 26.09
N VAL A 420 4.64 -6.01 26.04
CA VAL A 420 5.13 -7.30 26.57
C VAL A 420 4.81 -7.47 28.05
N PHE A 421 4.92 -6.40 28.85
CA PHE A 421 4.59 -6.45 30.29
C PHE A 421 3.09 -6.41 30.55
N LYS A 422 2.32 -5.71 29.71
CA LYS A 422 0.88 -5.56 29.88
C LYS A 422 0.06 -6.74 29.35
N LEU A 423 0.60 -7.53 28.42
CA LEU A 423 -0.03 -8.74 27.88
C LEU A 423 0.00 -9.93 28.86
N LYS A 424 0.66 -9.78 30.02
CA LYS A 424 0.47 -10.68 31.16
C LYS A 424 -0.77 -10.29 31.96
N THR A 425 -1.95 -10.63 31.44
CA THR A 425 -3.19 -10.84 32.22
C THR A 425 -4.14 -11.69 31.41
#